data_AF-A7N7Z0-F1
#
_entry.id   AF-A7N7Z0-F1
#
_cell.length_a   1.000
_cell.length_b   1.000
_cell.length_c   1.000
_cell.angle_alpha   90.00
_cell.angle_beta   90.00
_cell.angle_gamma   90.00
#
_symmetry.space_group_name_H-M   'P 1'
#
loop_
_entity.id
_entity.type
_entity.pdbx_description
1 polymer ?
#
loop_
_entity_poly.entity_id
_entity_poly.type
_entity_poly.pdbx_seq_one_letter_code
_entity_poly.pdbx_strand_id
1 'polypeptide(L)'
;MDELAECDAVIFGSPTYMGGVAAQFKAFADASSESWYYQKWAGKIAAGFTSGGAMNGDQSMTLQYLQTLASQHGMMWVGLDKISNSGEQNLNRYGVQGGIVAQGGEDGQLHASDVATAEYLGKRVAMLVNKLSTR
;
A
#
# COMPACT_ATOMS: atom_id res chain seq x y z
N MET A 1 16.58 -4.43 -5.40
CA MET A 1 15.90 -3.75 -6.54
C MET A 1 15.57 -4.74 -7.64
N ASP A 2 16.50 -5.62 -8.01
CA ASP A 2 16.27 -6.62 -9.06
C ASP A 2 15.16 -7.62 -8.68
N GLU A 3 15.06 -8.02 -7.42
CA GLU A 3 13.95 -8.86 -6.95
C GLU A 3 12.56 -8.22 -7.21
N LEU A 4 12.44 -6.89 -7.12
CA LEU A 4 11.19 -6.19 -7.43
C LEU A 4 10.88 -6.17 -8.93
N ALA A 5 11.91 -6.28 -9.79
CA ALA A 5 11.73 -6.41 -11.23
C ALA A 5 11.16 -7.78 -11.62
N GLU A 6 11.44 -8.82 -10.84
CA GLU A 6 10.93 -10.17 -11.07
C GLU A 6 9.52 -10.43 -10.48
N CYS A 7 9.01 -9.53 -9.63
CA CYS A 7 7.68 -9.67 -9.02
C CYS A 7 6.55 -9.21 -9.95
N ASP A 8 5.40 -9.88 -9.91
CA ASP A 8 4.19 -9.42 -10.64
C ASP A 8 3.50 -8.22 -9.98
N ALA A 9 3.65 -8.08 -8.66
CA ALA A 9 3.07 -7.01 -7.87
C ALA A 9 3.98 -6.58 -6.72
N VAL A 10 3.84 -5.33 -6.29
CA VAL A 10 4.54 -4.77 -5.12
C VAL A 10 3.52 -4.08 -4.21
N ILE A 11 3.51 -4.44 -2.93
CA ILE A 11 2.69 -3.75 -1.92
C ILE A 11 3.64 -2.93 -1.04
N PHE A 12 3.59 -1.61 -1.18
CA PHE A 12 4.45 -0.69 -0.44
C PHE A 12 3.95 -0.46 0.98
N GLY A 13 4.85 -0.41 1.96
CA GLY A 13 4.53 -0.19 3.35
C GLY A 13 5.43 0.85 4.00
N SER A 14 4.84 1.85 4.65
CA SER A 14 5.60 2.79 5.47
C SER A 14 4.75 3.35 6.62
N PRO A 15 5.25 3.41 7.86
CA PRO A 15 4.57 4.17 8.90
C PRO A 15 4.56 5.66 8.56
N THR A 16 3.52 6.36 9.03
CA THR A 16 3.37 7.80 8.83
C THR A 16 4.26 8.55 9.81
N TYR A 17 5.16 9.36 9.27
CA TYR A 17 5.97 10.33 10.00
C TYR A 17 5.71 11.72 9.43
N MET A 18 5.14 12.61 10.26
CA MET A 18 4.85 14.00 9.88
C MET A 18 4.09 14.14 8.54
N GLY A 19 3.10 13.28 8.31
CA GLY A 19 2.29 13.27 7.08
C GLY A 19 2.94 12.65 5.85
N GLY A 20 4.11 12.00 6.00
CA GLY A 20 4.81 11.32 4.91
C GLY A 20 5.35 9.94 5.30
N VAL A 21 6.03 9.32 4.34
CA VAL A 21 6.75 8.05 4.55
C VAL A 21 7.93 8.23 5.49
N ALA A 22 8.30 7.16 6.21
CA ALA A 22 9.51 7.12 7.01
C ALA A 22 10.77 7.37 6.17
N ALA A 23 11.79 7.96 6.80
CA ALA A 23 13.07 8.27 6.14
C ALA A 23 13.72 7.05 5.46
N GLN A 24 13.60 5.86 6.06
CA GLN A 24 14.11 4.61 5.49
C GLN A 24 13.40 4.24 4.19
N PHE A 25 12.07 4.40 4.14
CA PHE A 25 11.32 4.18 2.91
C PHE A 25 11.66 5.25 1.86
N LYS A 26 11.81 6.51 2.28
CA LYS A 26 12.21 7.59 1.37
C LYS A 26 13.59 7.33 0.74
N ALA A 27 14.55 6.83 1.52
CA ALA A 27 15.87 6.44 1.01
C ALA A 27 15.77 5.32 -0.03
N PHE A 28 14.92 4.31 0.20
CA PHE A 28 14.61 3.28 -0.81
C PHE A 28 13.98 3.88 -2.08
N ALA A 29 13.00 4.78 -1.92
CA ALA A 29 12.35 5.45 -3.04
C ALA A 29 13.34 6.27 -3.88
N ASP A 30 14.27 6.99 -3.25
CA ASP A 30 15.30 7.76 -3.97
C ASP A 30 16.31 6.86 -4.69
N ALA A 31 16.68 5.73 -4.08
CA ALA A 31 17.52 4.72 -4.69
C ALA A 31 16.84 4.00 -5.88
N SER A 32 15.53 4.14 -6.04
CA SER A 32 14.78 3.53 -7.16
C SER A 32 14.87 4.32 -8.48
N SER A 33 15.58 5.45 -8.50
CA SER A 33 15.70 6.33 -9.67
C SER A 33 16.20 5.64 -10.95
N GLU A 34 17.11 4.67 -10.84
CA GLU A 34 17.55 3.88 -12.01
C GLU A 34 16.43 2.96 -12.53
N SER A 35 15.73 2.25 -11.64
CA SER A 35 14.56 1.44 -12.00
C SER A 35 13.47 2.29 -12.65
N TRP A 36 13.28 3.52 -12.18
CA TRP A 36 12.38 4.49 -12.78
C TRP A 36 12.85 4.90 -14.18
N TYR A 37 14.14 5.22 -14.35
CA TYR A 37 14.68 5.64 -15.64
C TYR A 37 14.47 4.57 -16.73
N TYR A 38 14.70 3.30 -16.39
CA TYR A 38 14.47 2.18 -17.31
C TYR A 38 13.04 1.61 -17.24
N GLN A 39 12.16 2.21 -16.44
CA GLN A 39 10.78 1.77 -16.25
C GLN A 39 10.66 0.27 -15.90
N LYS A 40 11.58 -0.26 -15.08
CA LYS A 40 11.67 -1.70 -14.74
C LYS A 40 10.42 -2.24 -14.03
N TRP A 41 9.59 -1.36 -13.45
CA TRP A 41 8.37 -1.74 -12.73
C TRP A 41 7.09 -1.40 -13.50
N ALA A 42 7.19 -0.88 -14.73
CA ALA A 42 6.02 -0.49 -15.49
C ALA A 42 5.10 -1.70 -15.76
N GLY A 43 3.79 -1.48 -15.66
CA GLY A 43 2.78 -2.51 -15.86
C GLY A 43 2.59 -3.48 -14.69
N LYS A 44 3.42 -3.40 -13.63
CA LYS A 44 3.21 -4.19 -12.41
C LYS A 44 2.04 -3.65 -11.60
N ILE A 45 1.40 -4.52 -10.81
CA ILE A 45 0.40 -4.08 -9.84
C ILE A 45 1.10 -3.46 -8.63
N ALA A 46 0.59 -2.33 -8.15
CA ALA A 46 1.00 -1.71 -6.90
C ALA A 46 -0.18 -1.62 -5.93
N ALA A 47 0.09 -1.70 -4.63
CA ALA A 47 -0.84 -1.31 -3.59
C ALA A 47 -0.03 -0.75 -2.41
N GLY A 48 -0.70 -0.33 -1.33
CA GLY A 48 0.03 0.07 -0.14
C GLY A 48 -0.74 0.08 1.16
N PHE A 49 0.05 0.16 2.23
CA PHE A 49 -0.40 0.26 3.60
C PHE A 49 0.45 1.25 4.40
N THR A 50 -0.16 1.80 5.44
CA THR A 50 0.51 2.67 6.39
C THR A 50 -0.04 2.45 7.79
N SER A 51 0.72 2.89 8.80
CA SER A 51 0.30 2.93 10.18
C SER A 51 0.57 4.30 10.81
N GLY A 52 -0.22 4.68 11.81
CA GLY A 52 0.00 5.88 12.61
C GLY A 52 -0.41 5.67 14.07
N GLY A 53 0.01 6.56 14.96
CA GLY A 53 -0.38 6.50 16.38
C GLY A 53 -1.81 7.01 16.64
N ALA A 54 -2.28 7.96 15.83
CA ALA A 54 -3.62 8.52 15.92
C ALA A 54 -4.60 7.82 14.96
N MET A 55 -5.91 7.87 15.25
CA MET A 55 -6.95 7.40 14.33
C MET A 55 -6.94 8.15 12.99
N ASN A 56 -6.65 9.45 13.02
CA ASN A 56 -6.48 10.29 11.85
C ASN A 56 -5.26 11.21 12.08
N GLY A 57 -4.08 10.68 11.79
CA GLY A 57 -2.78 11.36 11.84
C GLY A 57 -2.17 11.51 10.46
N ASP A 58 -2.98 11.92 9.48
CA ASP A 58 -2.57 12.15 8.08
C ASP A 58 -2.00 10.93 7.35
N GLN A 59 -2.38 9.72 7.78
CA GLN A 59 -1.99 8.47 7.11
C GLN A 59 -2.36 8.44 5.62
N SER A 60 -3.47 9.07 5.25
CA SER A 60 -3.89 9.20 3.86
C SER A 60 -2.86 9.91 2.99
N MET A 61 -2.08 10.85 3.54
CA MET A 61 -1.01 11.54 2.81
C MET A 61 0.18 10.63 2.56
N THR A 62 0.53 9.76 3.52
CA THR A 62 1.53 8.70 3.33
C THR A 62 1.09 7.75 2.22
N LEU A 63 -0.16 7.30 2.20
CA LEU A 63 -0.69 6.46 1.10
C LEU A 63 -0.65 7.19 -0.25
N GLN A 64 -0.96 8.49 -0.28
CA GLN A 64 -0.89 9.29 -1.49
C GLN A 64 0.54 9.38 -2.03
N TYR A 65 1.54 9.51 -1.15
CA TYR A 65 2.96 9.45 -1.55
C TYR A 65 3.29 8.09 -2.19
N LEU A 66 2.89 6.97 -1.57
CA LEU A 66 3.12 5.63 -2.10
C LEU A 66 2.46 5.44 -3.48
N GLN A 67 1.23 5.92 -3.64
CA GLN A 67 0.51 5.90 -4.91
C GLN A 67 1.21 6.75 -5.97
N THR A 68 1.74 7.92 -5.59
CA THR A 68 2.49 8.79 -6.50
C THR A 68 3.79 8.12 -6.94
N LEU A 69 4.53 7.49 -6.02
CA LEU A 69 5.74 6.73 -6.34
C LEU A 69 5.43 5.58 -7.32
N ALA A 70 4.39 4.80 -7.06
CA ALA A 70 3.95 3.74 -7.96
C ALA A 70 3.62 4.28 -9.37
N SER A 71 2.95 5.44 -9.43
CA SER A 71 2.59 6.09 -10.69
C SER A 71 3.82 6.57 -11.46
N GLN A 72 4.83 7.13 -10.79
CA GLN A 72 6.10 7.51 -11.41
C GLN A 72 6.80 6.30 -12.05
N HIS A 73 6.71 5.14 -11.41
CA HIS A 73 7.25 3.87 -11.88
C HIS A 73 6.36 3.15 -12.91
N GLY A 74 5.28 3.78 -13.38
CA GLY A 74 4.40 3.20 -14.40
C GLY A 74 3.55 2.01 -13.92
N MET A 75 3.36 1.88 -12.60
CA MET A 75 2.61 0.78 -11.99
C MET A 75 1.10 1.06 -11.96
N MET A 76 0.29 0.00 -11.85
CA MET A 76 -1.17 0.09 -11.68
C MET A 76 -1.56 0.00 -10.21
N TRP A 77 -2.01 1.11 -9.63
CA TRP A 77 -2.41 1.15 -8.21
C TRP A 77 -3.76 0.45 -7.95
N VAL A 78 -3.78 -0.42 -6.95
CA VAL A 78 -4.95 -1.15 -6.46
C VAL A 78 -5.28 -0.69 -5.05
N GLY A 79 -6.40 0.01 -4.92
CA GLY A 79 -7.01 0.34 -3.63
C GLY A 79 -8.02 -0.72 -3.16
N LEU A 80 -8.72 -0.37 -2.08
CA LEU A 80 -9.84 -1.14 -1.57
C LEU A 80 -11.09 -0.89 -2.44
N ASP A 81 -11.86 -1.94 -2.66
CA ASP A 81 -13.20 -1.91 -3.27
C ASP A 81 -14.30 -2.22 -2.24
N LYS A 82 -13.98 -2.01 -0.95
CA LYS A 82 -14.89 -2.16 0.17
C LYS A 82 -15.18 -0.80 0.77
N ILE A 83 -16.46 -0.47 0.91
CA ILE A 83 -16.90 0.72 1.65
C ILE A 83 -16.47 0.62 3.12
N SER A 84 -16.57 1.74 3.84
CA SER A 84 -16.24 1.77 5.26
C SER A 84 -17.08 0.76 6.06
N ASN A 85 -16.43 0.05 7.00
CA ASN A 85 -17.03 -0.95 7.89
C ASN A 85 -17.82 -2.03 7.13
N SER A 86 -17.25 -2.58 6.06
CA SER A 86 -17.93 -3.57 5.22
C SER A 86 -17.85 -4.99 5.78
N GLY A 87 -19.00 -5.68 5.84
CA GLY A 87 -19.10 -7.08 6.23
C GLY A 87 -18.88 -7.33 7.73
N GLU A 88 -18.90 -8.60 8.14
CA GLU A 88 -18.80 -9.00 9.56
C GLU A 88 -17.46 -8.59 10.21
N GLN A 89 -16.39 -8.49 9.41
CA GLN A 89 -15.07 -8.10 9.89
C GLN A 89 -14.86 -6.57 9.90
N ASN A 90 -15.90 -5.78 9.58
CA ASN A 90 -15.84 -4.32 9.49
C ASN A 90 -14.66 -3.84 8.65
N LEU A 91 -14.47 -4.39 7.46
CA LEU A 91 -13.34 -4.05 6.60
C LEU A 91 -13.31 -2.56 6.29
N ASN A 92 -12.11 -2.01 6.12
CA ASN A 92 -11.91 -0.58 5.86
C ASN A 92 -12.53 0.31 6.95
N ARG A 93 -12.26 0.03 8.23
CA ARG A 93 -12.87 0.78 9.35
C ARG A 93 -12.61 2.28 9.33
N TYR A 94 -11.53 2.72 8.66
CA TYR A 94 -11.19 4.13 8.48
C TYR A 94 -11.75 4.77 7.21
N GLY A 95 -12.38 3.99 6.32
CA GLY A 95 -12.99 4.49 5.09
C GLY A 95 -12.00 5.01 4.05
N VAL A 96 -10.73 4.61 4.12
CA VAL A 96 -9.67 5.05 3.21
C VAL A 96 -9.56 4.07 2.05
N GLN A 97 -9.99 4.49 0.85
CA GLN A 97 -9.99 3.61 -0.32
C GLN A 97 -8.61 3.43 -0.96
N GLY A 98 -7.68 4.35 -0.70
CA GLY A 98 -6.35 4.34 -1.30
C GLY A 98 -5.49 3.15 -0.89
N GLY A 99 -5.77 2.48 0.23
CA GLY A 99 -4.97 1.38 0.75
C GLY A 99 -5.33 1.06 2.20
N ILE A 100 -4.46 0.36 2.91
CA ILE A 100 -4.68 0.05 4.33
C ILE A 100 -4.18 1.19 5.21
N VAL A 101 -5.03 1.65 6.12
CA VAL A 101 -4.62 2.48 7.26
C VAL A 101 -4.80 1.65 8.51
N ALA A 102 -3.72 1.48 9.26
CA ALA A 102 -3.75 0.87 10.58
C ALA A 102 -3.42 1.91 11.66
N GLN A 103 -3.91 1.68 12.86
CA GLN A 103 -3.44 2.40 14.05
C GLN A 103 -2.68 1.44 14.95
N GLY A 104 -1.44 1.78 15.28
CA GLY A 104 -0.69 1.05 16.29
C GLY A 104 -1.16 1.45 17.68
N GLY A 105 -1.59 0.48 18.50
CA GLY A 105 -1.79 0.68 19.93
C GLY A 105 -0.49 0.97 20.67
N GLU A 106 -0.57 1.37 21.94
CA GLU A 106 0.61 1.64 22.80
C GLU A 106 1.53 0.42 22.97
N ASP A 107 0.97 -0.78 22.81
CA ASP A 107 1.65 -2.08 22.85
C ASP A 107 1.99 -2.64 21.46
N GLY A 108 1.73 -1.86 20.40
CA GLY A 108 1.91 -2.29 19.01
C GLY A 108 0.84 -3.26 18.51
N GLN A 109 -0.22 -3.53 19.29
CA GLN A 109 -1.32 -4.38 18.83
C GLN A 109 -2.11 -3.70 17.72
N LEU A 110 -2.46 -4.49 16.70
CA LEU A 110 -3.28 -4.06 15.58
C LEU A 110 -4.73 -4.45 15.82
N HIS A 111 -5.65 -3.57 15.43
CA HIS A 111 -7.07 -3.87 15.47
C HIS A 111 -7.40 -4.98 14.46
N ALA A 112 -8.25 -5.95 14.85
CA ALA A 112 -8.57 -7.12 14.02
C ALA A 112 -9.12 -6.76 12.63
N SER A 113 -9.91 -5.68 12.52
CA SER A 113 -10.38 -5.16 11.22
C SER A 113 -9.23 -4.66 10.33
N ASP A 114 -8.16 -4.07 10.88
CA ASP A 114 -7.02 -3.60 10.07
C ASP A 114 -6.28 -4.81 9.47
N VAL A 115 -6.09 -5.85 10.27
CA VAL A 115 -5.49 -7.13 9.84
C VAL A 115 -6.37 -7.79 8.77
N ALA A 116 -7.67 -7.91 9.00
CA ALA A 116 -8.60 -8.48 8.03
C ALA A 116 -8.64 -7.68 6.72
N THR A 117 -8.55 -6.35 6.79
CA THR A 117 -8.49 -5.48 5.60
C THR A 117 -7.18 -5.69 4.84
N ALA A 118 -6.05 -5.86 5.54
CA ALA A 118 -4.76 -6.17 4.92
C ALA A 118 -4.77 -7.53 4.20
N GLU A 119 -5.31 -8.57 4.83
CA GLU A 119 -5.51 -9.89 4.21
C GLU A 119 -6.41 -9.80 2.97
N TYR A 120 -7.49 -9.02 3.05
CA TYR A 120 -8.40 -8.79 1.94
C TYR A 120 -7.68 -8.13 0.76
N LEU A 121 -6.92 -7.05 1.00
CA LEU A 121 -6.18 -6.36 -0.06
C LEU A 121 -5.12 -7.27 -0.69
N GLY A 122 -4.42 -8.08 0.12
CA GLY A 122 -3.46 -9.08 -0.39
C GLY A 122 -4.13 -10.09 -1.34
N LYS A 123 -5.27 -10.66 -0.92
CA LYS A 123 -6.07 -11.57 -1.78
C LYS A 123 -6.53 -10.88 -3.07
N ARG A 124 -6.96 -9.61 -2.97
CA ARG A 124 -7.37 -8.80 -4.12
C ARG A 124 -6.22 -8.58 -5.10
N VAL A 125 -5.03 -8.21 -4.63
CA VAL A 125 -3.84 -8.02 -5.45
C VAL A 125 -3.49 -9.32 -6.18
N ALA A 126 -3.40 -10.44 -5.46
CA ALA A 126 -3.10 -11.74 -6.07
C ALA A 126 -4.14 -12.16 -7.14
N MET A 127 -5.42 -11.92 -6.88
CA MET A 127 -6.49 -12.18 -7.86
C MET A 127 -6.34 -11.31 -9.11
N LEU A 128 -5.97 -10.03 -8.97
CA LEU A 128 -5.79 -9.13 -10.09
C LEU A 128 -4.54 -9.46 -10.91
N VAL A 129 -3.44 -9.85 -10.26
CA VAL A 129 -2.25 -10.37 -10.94
C VAL A 129 -2.65 -11.52 -11.86
N ASN A 130 -3.32 -12.54 -11.32
CA ASN A 130 -3.74 -13.70 -12.12
C ASN A 130 -4.63 -13.30 -13.30
N LYS A 131 -5.57 -12.38 -13.12
CA LYS A 131 -6.44 -11.90 -14.22
C LYS A 131 -5.67 -11.19 -15.33
N LEU A 132 -4.61 -10.45 -15.00
CA LEU A 132 -3.81 -9.74 -15.99
C LEU A 132 -2.79 -10.65 -16.69
N SER A 133 -2.30 -11.68 -16.01
CA SER A 133 -1.35 -12.66 -16.58
C SER A 133 -2.01 -13.67 -17.53
N THR A 134 -3.34 -13.79 -17.54
CA THR A 134 -4.06 -14.78 -18.37
C THR A 134 -4.45 -14.25 -19.76
N ARG A 135 -3.59 -13.46 -20.41
CA ARG A 135 -3.79 -13.00 -21.81
C ARG A 135 -2.80 -13.62 -22.78
#